data_AF-A0A7S2V748-F1
#
_entry.id   AF-A0A7S2V748-F1
#
_cell.length_a   1.000
_cell.length_b   1.000
_cell.length_c   1.000
_cell.angle_alpha   90.00
_cell.angle_beta   90.00
_cell.angle_gamma   90.00
#
_symmetry.space_group_name_H-M   'P 1'
#
loop_
_entity.id
_entity.type
_entity.pdbx_description
1 polymer ?
#
loop_
_entity_poly.entity_id
_entity_poly.type
_entity_poly.pdbx_seq_one_letter_code
_entity_poly.pdbx_strand_id
1 'polypeptide(L)'
;ADFRFSLVRVREHAEEIAFYHGGLRELKTSLDLFDSLLIVKKEGLKWNGILKVFQNSFQWLTAVLPYLFVAHRYFEGEMEFGAISQTATAFHMVQGGLGFITQKLRDITTLMAESDRLNEITTALDSYQKPSVHEGLPTAKKVSPSENDEKAPRCTVQAQDGSENEAGCNLPLVGADELVTKPEEISMNVLSYIPGAPALS
;
A
#
# COMPACT_ATOMS: atom_id res chain seq x y z
N ALA A 1 -5.48 -6.70 5.14
CA ALA A 1 -6.60 -5.73 4.95
C ALA A 1 -7.90 -6.46 4.58
N ASP A 2 -7.81 -7.78 4.44
CA ASP A 2 -8.74 -8.63 3.71
C ASP A 2 -10.01 -8.91 4.51
N PHE A 3 -9.89 -9.05 5.84
CA PHE A 3 -11.05 -9.17 6.73
C PHE A 3 -11.95 -7.93 6.68
N ARG A 4 -11.38 -6.72 6.74
CA ARG A 4 -12.17 -5.49 6.67
C ARG A 4 -12.84 -5.34 5.31
N PHE A 5 -12.14 -5.66 4.22
CA PHE A 5 -12.70 -5.63 2.88
C PHE A 5 -13.85 -6.63 2.72
N SER A 6 -13.67 -7.86 3.22
CA SER A 6 -14.72 -8.90 3.23
C SER A 6 -15.97 -8.43 3.97
N LEU A 7 -15.84 -7.81 5.14
CA LEU A 7 -16.99 -7.28 5.88
C LEU A 7 -17.70 -6.13 5.14
N VAL A 8 -16.96 -5.25 4.47
CA VAL A 8 -17.54 -4.17 3.68
C VAL A 8 -18.32 -4.75 2.49
N ARG A 9 -17.74 -5.70 1.77
CA ARG A 9 -18.42 -6.41 0.68
C ARG A 9 -19.72 -7.07 1.14
N VAL A 10 -19.70 -7.81 2.26
CA VAL A 10 -20.89 -8.48 2.79
C VAL A 10 -21.99 -7.47 3.13
N ARG A 11 -21.63 -6.27 3.62
CA ARG A 11 -22.58 -5.19 3.88
C ARG A 11 -23.17 -4.62 2.59
N GLU A 12 -22.36 -4.42 1.56
CA GLU A 12 -22.78 -3.85 0.27
C GLU A 12 -23.74 -4.80 -0.49
N HIS A 13 -23.58 -6.12 -0.33
CA HIS A 13 -24.40 -7.14 -1.02
C HIS A 13 -25.40 -7.85 -0.08
N ALA A 14 -25.78 -7.25 1.04
CA ALA A 14 -26.62 -7.91 2.05
C ALA A 14 -28.01 -8.34 1.54
N GLU A 15 -28.60 -7.55 0.63
CA GLU A 15 -29.91 -7.84 0.01
C GLU A 15 -29.85 -9.07 -0.91
N GLU A 16 -28.80 -9.16 -1.73
CA GLU A 16 -28.57 -10.30 -2.62
C GLU A 16 -28.25 -11.58 -1.82
N ILE A 17 -27.44 -11.47 -0.77
CA ILE A 17 -27.12 -12.60 0.12
C ILE A 17 -28.38 -13.11 0.85
N ALA A 18 -29.27 -12.20 1.26
CA ALA A 18 -30.55 -12.57 1.88
C ALA A 18 -31.49 -13.24 0.86
N PHE A 19 -31.56 -12.71 -0.36
CA PHE A 19 -32.37 -13.28 -1.44
C PHE A 19 -31.93 -14.70 -1.82
N TYR A 20 -30.62 -14.93 -1.98
CA TYR A 20 -30.04 -16.23 -2.29
C TYR A 20 -29.80 -17.15 -1.08
N HIS A 21 -30.24 -16.74 0.13
CA HIS A 21 -30.03 -17.50 1.37
C HIS A 21 -28.54 -17.89 1.61
N GLY A 22 -27.60 -17.05 1.14
CA GLY A 22 -26.16 -17.30 1.15
C GLY A 22 -25.46 -16.96 2.47
N GLY A 23 -26.18 -16.48 3.49
CA GLY A 23 -25.60 -15.90 4.71
C GLY A 23 -24.65 -16.82 5.47
N LEU A 24 -24.95 -18.13 5.56
CA LEU A 24 -24.07 -19.09 6.24
C LEU A 24 -22.73 -19.28 5.51
N ARG A 25 -22.72 -19.18 4.18
CA ARG A 25 -21.50 -19.30 3.38
C ARG A 25 -20.60 -18.07 3.56
N GLU A 26 -21.17 -16.87 3.51
CA GLU A 26 -20.43 -15.62 3.71
C GLU A 26 -19.92 -15.46 5.15
N LEU A 27 -20.69 -15.93 6.14
CA LEU A 27 -20.25 -15.99 7.54
C LEU A 27 -19.03 -16.90 7.70
N LYS A 28 -19.06 -18.10 7.09
CA LYS A 28 -17.93 -19.03 7.14
C LYS A 28 -16.66 -18.42 6.55
N THR A 29 -16.76 -17.82 5.35
CA THR A 29 -15.63 -17.12 4.72
C THR A 29 -15.07 -16.02 5.62
N SER A 30 -15.94 -15.19 6.21
CA SER A 30 -15.52 -14.11 7.11
C SER A 30 -14.80 -14.64 8.37
N LEU A 31 -15.25 -15.77 8.92
CA LEU A 31 -14.63 -16.43 10.06
C LEU A 31 -13.25 -17.02 9.69
N ASP A 32 -13.12 -17.67 8.53
CA ASP A 32 -11.85 -18.21 8.06
C ASP A 32 -10.79 -17.10 7.88
N LEU A 33 -11.21 -15.95 7.35
CA LEU A 33 -10.35 -14.76 7.25
C LEU A 33 -9.98 -14.18 8.62
N PHE A 34 -10.92 -14.20 9.57
CA PHE A 34 -10.69 -13.74 10.94
C PHE A 34 -9.70 -14.64 11.68
N ASP A 35 -9.84 -15.96 11.58
CA ASP A 35 -8.91 -16.91 12.18
C ASP A 35 -7.50 -16.76 11.61
N SER A 36 -7.40 -16.58 10.29
CA SER A 36 -6.13 -16.28 9.61
C SER A 36 -5.48 -15.01 10.15
N LEU A 37 -6.26 -13.95 10.36
CA LEU A 37 -5.78 -12.70 10.97
C LEU A 37 -5.31 -12.91 12.42
N LEU A 38 -6.05 -13.70 13.20
CA LEU A 38 -5.69 -13.99 14.59
C LEU A 38 -4.38 -14.76 14.71
N ILE A 39 -4.14 -15.74 13.82
CA ILE A 39 -2.89 -16.50 13.80
C ILE A 39 -1.70 -15.57 13.61
N VAL A 40 -1.76 -14.72 12.59
CA VAL A 40 -0.69 -13.75 12.27
C VAL A 40 -0.48 -12.77 13.43
N LYS A 41 -1.57 -12.23 14.00
CA LYS A 41 -1.48 -11.27 15.13
C LYS A 41 -0.94 -11.91 16.40
N LYS A 42 -1.31 -13.16 16.68
CA LYS A 42 -0.84 -13.90 17.85
C LYS A 42 0.66 -14.17 17.77
N GLU A 43 1.17 -14.52 16.59
CA GLU A 43 2.61 -14.69 16.38
C GLU A 43 3.37 -13.38 16.59
N GLY A 44 2.88 -12.27 16.00
CA GLY A 44 3.44 -10.95 16.25
C GLY A 44 3.43 -10.56 17.73
N LEU A 45 2.34 -10.84 18.45
CA LEU A 45 2.23 -10.53 19.88
C LEU A 45 3.22 -11.31 20.74
N LYS A 46 3.48 -12.60 20.42
CA LYS A 46 4.47 -13.41 21.14
C LYS A 46 5.87 -12.78 21.05
N TRP A 47 6.31 -12.47 19.83
CA TRP A 47 7.63 -11.88 19.61
C TRP A 47 7.77 -10.50 20.22
N ASN A 48 6.76 -9.64 20.06
CA ASN A 48 6.74 -8.33 20.72
C ASN A 48 6.74 -8.46 22.25
N GLY A 49 6.03 -9.44 22.80
CA GLY A 49 6.01 -9.73 24.23
C GLY A 49 7.40 -10.13 24.76
N ILE A 50 8.06 -11.08 24.11
CA ILE A 50 9.42 -11.53 24.47
C ILE A 50 10.41 -10.37 24.39
N LEU A 51 10.38 -9.62 23.29
CA LEU A 51 11.26 -8.46 23.11
C LEU A 51 11.04 -7.41 24.21
N LYS A 52 9.77 -7.15 24.57
CA LYS A 52 9.43 -6.18 25.62
C LYS A 52 9.88 -6.65 27.00
N VAL A 53 9.74 -7.95 27.30
CA VAL A 53 10.27 -8.53 28.54
C VAL A 53 11.79 -8.42 28.60
N PHE A 54 12.49 -8.73 27.50
CA PHE A 54 13.93 -8.58 27.42
C PHE A 54 14.38 -7.13 27.61
N GLN A 55 13.76 -6.19 26.89
CA GLN A 55 14.03 -4.76 27.01
C GLN A 55 13.81 -4.27 28.45
N ASN A 56 12.67 -4.59 29.07
CA ASN A 56 12.39 -4.18 30.45
C ASN A 56 13.38 -4.80 31.44
N SER A 57 13.75 -6.07 31.26
CA SER A 57 14.73 -6.73 32.13
C SER A 57 16.11 -6.08 32.02
N PHE A 58 16.53 -5.75 30.80
CA PHE A 58 17.78 -5.03 30.55
C PHE A 58 17.78 -3.63 31.17
N GLN A 59 16.67 -2.91 31.06
CA GLN A 59 16.50 -1.59 31.69
C GLN A 59 16.63 -1.67 33.22
N TRP A 60 15.96 -2.64 33.84
CA TRP A 60 16.07 -2.88 35.29
C TRP A 60 17.49 -3.27 35.72
N LEU A 61 18.15 -4.16 34.98
CA LEU A 61 19.51 -4.58 35.27
C LEU A 61 20.49 -3.40 35.19
N THR A 62 20.34 -2.60 34.14
CA THR A 62 21.19 -1.42 33.90
C THR A 62 20.96 -0.33 34.95
N ALA A 63 19.73 -0.20 35.47
CA ALA A 63 19.40 0.74 36.54
C ALA A 63 20.09 0.39 37.88
N VAL A 64 20.33 -0.89 38.16
CA VAL A 64 20.95 -1.35 39.43
C VAL A 64 22.48 -1.23 39.40
N LEU A 65 23.10 -1.29 38.21
CA LEU A 65 24.56 -1.19 38.05
C LEU A 65 25.21 0.01 38.77
N PRO A 66 24.76 1.28 38.60
CA PRO A 66 25.41 2.41 39.25
C PRO A 66 25.38 2.30 40.77
N TYR A 67 24.33 1.74 41.36
CA TYR A 67 24.25 1.53 42.79
C TYR A 67 25.28 0.52 43.30
N LEU A 68 25.52 -0.58 42.57
CA LEU A 68 26.53 -1.56 42.95
C LEU A 68 27.95 -0.98 42.92
N PHE A 69 28.27 -0.19 41.89
CA PHE A 69 29.59 0.45 41.77
C PHE A 69 29.81 1.54 42.82
N VAL A 70 28.81 2.39 43.06
CA VAL A 70 28.93 3.50 44.02
C VAL A 70 28.82 3.02 45.47
N ALA A 71 28.08 1.95 45.75
CA ALA A 71 27.91 1.41 47.09
C ALA A 71 29.24 1.09 47.77
N HIS A 72 30.21 0.50 47.03
CA HIS A 72 31.52 0.17 47.61
C HIS A 72 32.23 1.42 48.16
N ARG A 73 32.27 2.51 47.38
CA ARG A 73 32.90 3.78 47.80
C ARG A 73 32.12 4.52 48.87
N TYR A 74 30.78 4.38 48.88
CA TYR A 74 29.95 4.95 49.93
C TYR A 74 30.26 4.33 51.29
N PHE A 75 30.41 2.99 51.36
CA PHE A 75 30.75 2.31 52.61
C PHE A 75 32.17 2.59 53.10
N GLU A 76 33.07 3.02 52.20
CA GLU A 76 34.41 3.52 52.54
C GLU A 76 34.39 4.95 53.11
N GLY A 77 33.22 5.62 53.11
CA GLY A 77 33.04 6.95 53.69
C GLY A 77 33.49 8.10 52.78
N GLU A 78 33.84 7.83 51.53
CA GLU A 78 34.36 8.82 50.59
C GLU A 78 33.27 9.67 49.90
N MET A 79 32.00 9.28 50.04
CA MET A 79 30.88 9.91 49.34
C MET A 79 29.66 10.11 50.24
N GLU A 80 28.98 11.24 50.05
CA GLU A 80 27.69 11.52 50.67
C GLU A 80 26.55 10.80 49.91
N PHE A 81 25.48 10.44 50.62
CA PHE A 81 24.31 9.77 50.03
C PHE A 81 23.73 10.52 48.81
N GLY A 82 23.75 11.86 48.83
CA GLY A 82 23.29 12.69 47.71
C GLY A 82 24.10 12.49 46.41
N ALA A 83 25.38 12.14 46.50
CA ALA A 83 26.20 11.88 45.31
C ALA A 83 25.78 10.58 44.59
N ILE A 84 25.20 9.63 45.32
CA ILE A 84 24.72 8.35 44.77
C ILE A 84 23.55 8.59 43.82
N SER A 85 22.55 9.36 44.24
CA SER A 85 21.36 9.67 43.44
C SER A 85 21.70 10.51 42.21
N GLN A 86 22.64 11.45 42.33
CA GLN A 86 23.14 12.25 41.22
C GLN A 86 23.84 11.37 40.17
N THR A 87 24.69 10.45 40.62
CA THR A 87 25.42 9.54 39.73
C THR A 87 24.46 8.61 38.99
N ALA A 88 23.46 8.04 39.69
CA ALA A 88 22.44 7.21 39.08
C ALA A 88 21.63 7.98 38.01
N THR A 89 21.26 9.23 38.31
CA THR A 89 20.53 10.08 37.36
C THR A 89 21.37 10.42 36.13
N ALA A 90 22.63 10.82 36.32
CA ALA A 90 23.56 11.11 35.23
C ALA A 90 23.77 9.89 34.32
N PHE A 91 23.90 8.70 34.90
CA PHE A 91 24.01 7.44 34.17
C PHE A 91 22.76 7.17 33.31
N HIS A 92 21.56 7.36 33.86
CA HIS A 92 20.31 7.21 33.11
C HIS A 92 20.19 8.18 31.94
N MET A 93 20.62 9.44 32.11
CA MET A 93 20.62 10.42 31.02
C MET A 93 21.52 10.00 29.87
N VAL A 94 22.73 9.52 30.17
CA VAL A 94 23.68 9.03 29.14
C VAL A 94 23.14 7.77 28.47
N GLN A 95 22.62 6.81 29.23
CA GLN A 95 22.01 5.58 28.73
C GLN A 95 20.82 5.90 27.79
N GLY A 96 19.94 6.83 28.20
CA GLY A 96 18.81 7.28 27.40
C GLY A 96 19.24 7.98 26.11
N GLY A 97 20.26 8.84 26.18
CA GLY A 97 20.85 9.51 25.03
C GLY A 97 21.41 8.53 23.99
N LEU A 98 22.14 7.50 24.42
CA LEU A 98 22.63 6.44 23.54
C LEU A 98 21.49 5.64 22.88
N GLY A 99 20.37 5.45 23.58
CA GLY A 99 19.20 4.73 23.08
C GLY A 99 18.31 5.54 22.13
N PHE A 100 18.43 6.87 22.11
CA PHE A 100 17.53 7.78 21.39
C PHE A 100 17.40 7.44 19.90
N ILE A 101 18.53 7.24 19.22
CA ILE A 101 18.54 6.98 17.77
C ILE A 101 17.78 5.70 17.43
N THR A 102 17.99 4.64 18.21
CA THR A 102 17.31 3.35 18.00
C THR A 102 15.81 3.46 18.21
N GLN A 103 15.37 4.25 19.19
CA GLN A 103 13.96 4.49 19.46
C GLN A 103 13.29 5.28 18.33
N LYS A 104 14.03 6.19 17.69
CA LYS A 104 13.53 7.05 16.61
C LYS A 104 13.62 6.48 15.21
N LEU A 105 14.32 5.35 15.03
CA LEU A 105 14.46 4.73 13.73
C LEU A 105 13.10 4.37 13.11
N ARG A 106 12.14 3.87 13.90
CA ARG A 106 10.79 3.53 13.41
C ARG A 106 10.06 4.76 12.85
N ASP A 107 10.11 5.87 13.57
CA ASP A 107 9.47 7.12 13.16
C ASP A 107 10.06 7.61 11.83
N ILE A 108 11.39 7.59 11.70
CA ILE A 108 12.10 7.97 10.48
C ILE A 108 11.71 7.04 9.32
N THR A 109 11.75 5.72 9.52
CA THR A 109 11.38 4.77 8.45
C THR A 109 9.92 4.90 8.01
N THR A 110 9.02 5.27 8.92
CA THR A 110 7.61 5.49 8.60
C THR A 110 7.46 6.74 7.73
N LEU A 111 8.12 7.82 8.10
CA LEU A 111 8.14 9.05 7.30
C LEU A 111 8.71 8.81 5.89
N MET A 112 9.77 7.99 5.77
CA MET A 112 10.33 7.62 4.47
C MET A 112 9.33 6.83 3.62
N ALA A 113 8.66 5.82 4.20
CA ALA A 113 7.66 5.03 3.48
C ALA A 113 6.44 5.86 3.06
N GLU A 114 6.02 6.82 3.89
CA GLU A 114 4.97 7.78 3.55
C GLU A 114 5.39 8.70 2.40
N SER A 115 6.63 9.18 2.41
CA SER A 115 7.21 9.99 1.34
C SER A 115 7.30 9.21 0.03
N ASP A 116 7.74 7.96 0.07
CA ASP A 116 7.85 7.09 -1.11
C ASP A 116 6.48 6.86 -1.75
N ARG A 117 5.45 6.59 -0.93
CA ARG A 117 4.07 6.41 -1.43
C ARG A 117 3.51 7.69 -2.07
N LEU A 118 3.80 8.86 -1.51
CA LEU A 118 3.40 10.13 -2.13
C LEU A 118 4.10 10.32 -3.47
N ASN A 119 5.38 9.94 -3.57
CA ASN A 119 6.14 10.00 -4.81
C ASN A 119 5.61 9.02 -5.89
N GLU A 120 5.17 7.83 -5.49
CA GLU A 120 4.51 6.88 -6.40
C GLU A 120 3.21 7.46 -6.96
N ILE A 121 2.39 8.09 -6.11
CA ILE A 121 1.13 8.72 -6.52
C ILE A 121 1.39 9.87 -7.50
N THR A 122 2.36 10.75 -7.22
CA THR A 122 2.68 11.88 -8.11
C THR A 122 3.24 11.40 -9.45
N THR A 123 4.10 10.37 -9.43
CA THR A 123 4.65 9.77 -10.64
C THR A 123 3.57 9.11 -11.49
N ALA A 124 2.63 8.40 -10.86
CA ALA A 124 1.48 7.84 -11.55
C ALA A 124 0.64 8.95 -12.20
N LEU A 125 0.36 10.04 -11.49
CA LEU A 125 -0.39 11.18 -12.05
C LEU A 125 0.33 11.87 -13.22
N ASP A 126 1.65 12.08 -13.14
CA ASP A 126 2.42 12.65 -14.27
C ASP A 126 2.38 11.74 -15.50
N SER A 127 2.39 10.41 -15.30
CA SER A 127 2.25 9.45 -16.39
C SER A 127 0.88 9.47 -17.08
N TYR A 128 -0.19 9.83 -16.36
CA TYR A 128 -1.52 10.06 -16.94
C TYR A 128 -1.65 11.44 -17.60
N GLN A 129 -0.90 12.44 -17.11
CA GLN A 129 -1.04 13.83 -17.55
C GLN A 129 -0.10 14.21 -18.71
N LYS A 130 0.85 13.35 -19.10
CA LYS A 130 1.49 13.45 -20.41
C LYS A 130 0.55 12.85 -21.47
N PRO A 131 -0.23 13.64 -22.23
CA PRO A 131 -0.60 13.19 -23.56
C PRO A 131 0.71 12.88 -24.27
N SER A 132 0.77 11.77 -25.00
CA SER A 132 1.83 11.48 -25.94
C SER A 132 1.88 12.60 -26.99
N VAL A 133 2.50 13.74 -26.64
CA VAL A 133 2.96 14.72 -27.60
C VAL A 133 4.15 14.03 -28.25
N HIS A 134 3.89 13.45 -29.42
CA HIS A 134 4.92 13.12 -30.38
C HIS A 134 5.65 14.44 -30.74
N GLU A 135 6.60 14.85 -29.91
CA GLU A 135 7.55 15.92 -30.23
C GLU A 135 8.82 15.29 -30.77
N GLY A 136 8.66 14.71 -31.95
CA GLY A 136 9.73 14.55 -32.92
C GLY A 136 9.19 15.14 -34.20
N LEU A 137 9.59 16.37 -34.50
CA LEU A 137 9.34 17.03 -35.78
C LEU A 137 10.26 16.37 -36.83
N PRO A 138 9.80 15.51 -37.76
CA PRO A 138 10.55 15.35 -39.00
C PRO A 138 10.23 16.60 -39.83
N THR A 139 11.28 17.32 -40.21
CA THR A 139 11.20 18.32 -41.27
C THR A 139 10.35 17.77 -42.42
N ALA A 140 9.35 18.55 -42.83
CA ALA A 140 8.44 18.21 -43.91
C ALA A 140 9.23 17.85 -45.18
N LYS A 141 9.48 16.56 -45.39
CA LYS A 141 9.86 16.02 -46.68
C LYS A 141 8.58 15.95 -47.49
N LYS A 142 8.45 16.84 -48.48
CA LYS A 142 7.39 16.76 -49.50
C LYS A 142 7.40 15.35 -50.08
N VAL A 143 6.39 14.55 -49.75
CA VAL A 143 6.06 13.33 -50.48
C VAL A 143 4.96 13.71 -51.46
N SER A 144 5.35 13.74 -52.73
CA SER A 144 4.47 13.77 -53.89
C SER A 144 3.47 12.61 -53.82
N PRO A 145 2.22 12.78 -54.33
CA PRO A 145 1.16 11.80 -54.17
C PRO A 145 1.52 10.52 -54.94
N SER A 146 1.68 9.42 -54.21
CA SER A 146 1.63 8.08 -54.77
C SER A 146 0.29 7.48 -54.41
N GLU A 147 -0.49 7.25 -55.46
CA GLU A 147 -1.71 6.46 -55.52
C GLU A 147 -1.64 5.18 -54.67
N ASN A 148 -2.77 4.89 -54.02
CA ASN A 148 -3.19 3.61 -53.46
C ASN A 148 -2.53 3.18 -52.12
N ASP A 149 -3.26 3.38 -51.02
CA ASP A 149 -3.40 2.34 -49.98
C ASP A 149 -4.56 2.69 -49.03
N GLU A 150 -5.71 2.06 -49.30
CA GLU A 150 -6.86 1.99 -48.42
C GLU A 150 -6.53 1.03 -47.26
N LYS A 151 -5.91 1.54 -46.19
CA LYS A 151 -5.80 0.77 -44.95
C LYS A 151 -5.80 1.68 -43.73
N ALA A 152 -6.90 1.66 -42.98
CA ALA A 152 -7.05 2.36 -41.72
C ALA A 152 -5.96 1.95 -40.72
N PRO A 153 -5.43 2.88 -39.88
CA PRO A 153 -4.44 2.53 -38.86
C PRO A 153 -5.07 1.61 -37.80
N ARG A 154 -4.40 0.49 -37.53
CA ARG A 154 -4.78 -0.49 -36.50
C ARG A 154 -4.53 0.12 -35.12
N CYS A 155 -5.58 0.44 -34.38
CA CYS A 155 -5.47 0.78 -32.96
C CYS A 155 -5.36 -0.52 -32.14
N THR A 156 -4.23 -0.75 -31.48
CA THR A 156 -4.08 -1.81 -30.47
C THR A 156 -4.23 -1.19 -29.08
N VAL A 157 -5.14 -1.73 -28.27
CA VAL A 157 -5.30 -1.36 -26.86
C VAL A 157 -4.68 -2.46 -26.02
N GLN A 158 -3.60 -2.15 -25.30
CA GLN A 158 -3.01 -3.09 -24.35
C GLN A 158 -3.64 -2.90 -22.97
N ALA A 159 -4.21 -3.97 -22.42
CA ALA A 159 -4.63 -4.03 -21.02
C ALA A 159 -3.40 -4.22 -20.11
N GLN A 160 -3.44 -3.68 -18.88
CA GLN A 160 -2.34 -3.74 -17.90
C GLN A 160 -1.93 -5.16 -17.45
N ASP A 161 -2.54 -6.21 -17.99
CA ASP A 161 -2.23 -7.64 -17.78
C ASP A 161 -1.29 -8.22 -18.88
N GLY A 162 -0.80 -7.40 -19.82
CA GLY A 162 0.14 -7.90 -20.85
C GLY A 162 -0.48 -8.88 -21.86
N SER A 163 -1.80 -9.05 -21.89
CA SER A 163 -2.50 -9.75 -22.97
C SER A 163 -2.82 -8.78 -24.12
N GLU A 164 -2.24 -9.03 -25.29
CA GLU A 164 -2.61 -8.34 -26.54
C GLU A 164 -3.95 -8.86 -27.05
N ASN A 165 -4.97 -8.00 -27.10
CA ASN A 165 -6.22 -8.31 -27.78
C ASN A 165 -6.38 -7.36 -28.99
N GLU A 166 -6.43 -7.93 -30.20
CA GLU A 166 -6.78 -7.19 -31.41
C GLU A 166 -8.27 -6.80 -31.36
N ALA A 167 -8.58 -5.65 -30.78
CA ALA A 167 -9.89 -5.03 -30.95
C ALA A 167 -9.95 -4.37 -32.33
N GLY A 168 -10.71 -4.95 -33.26
CA GLY A 168 -10.94 -4.37 -34.58
C GLY A 168 -11.76 -3.08 -34.50
N CYS A 169 -11.09 -1.94 -34.40
CA CYS A 169 -11.72 -0.62 -34.56
C CYS A 169 -12.00 -0.34 -36.03
N ASN A 170 -13.20 -0.69 -36.51
CA ASN A 170 -13.77 -0.08 -37.71
C ASN A 170 -14.62 1.12 -37.29
N LEU A 171 -14.04 2.32 -37.27
CA LEU A 171 -14.79 3.55 -37.20
C LEU A 171 -14.60 4.29 -38.54
N PRO A 172 -15.65 4.46 -39.38
CA PRO A 172 -15.49 5.21 -40.61
C PRO A 172 -15.26 6.69 -40.25
N LEU A 173 -14.21 7.27 -40.82
CA LEU A 173 -13.97 8.71 -40.78
C LEU A 173 -15.02 9.39 -41.67
N VAL A 174 -16.15 9.79 -41.10
CA VAL A 174 -17.12 10.66 -41.77
C VAL A 174 -16.61 12.09 -41.65
N GLY A 175 -16.40 12.73 -42.81
CA GLY A 175 -15.98 14.10 -42.92
C GLY A 175 -16.95 15.08 -42.26
N ALA A 176 -16.42 16.20 -41.81
CA ALA A 176 -17.18 17.30 -41.27
C ALA A 176 -18.06 17.93 -42.37
N ASP A 177 -19.30 17.49 -42.49
CA ASP A 177 -20.46 18.26 -42.97
C ASP A 177 -21.71 17.34 -43.07
N GLU A 178 -22.27 16.89 -41.94
CA GLU A 178 -23.71 16.57 -41.91
C GLU A 178 -24.25 16.51 -40.47
N LEU A 179 -24.98 17.57 -40.09
CA LEU A 179 -25.87 17.57 -38.93
C LEU A 179 -27.09 16.70 -39.27
N VAL A 180 -27.15 15.46 -38.75
CA VAL A 180 -28.40 14.69 -38.74
C VAL A 180 -28.97 14.68 -37.33
N THR A 181 -30.09 15.38 -37.21
CA THR A 181 -30.99 15.41 -36.07
C THR A 181 -31.75 14.08 -35.92
N LYS A 182 -31.73 13.54 -34.68
CA LYS A 182 -32.84 12.84 -33.97
C LYS A 182 -33.13 11.34 -34.34
N PRO A 183 -33.89 10.60 -33.49
CA PRO A 183 -33.44 9.74 -32.36
C PRO A 183 -33.93 8.26 -32.48
N GLU A 184 -33.78 7.45 -31.42
CA GLU A 184 -34.09 5.99 -31.30
C GLU A 184 -32.93 5.08 -31.76
N GLU A 185 -32.39 4.11 -31.02
CA GLU A 185 -32.81 3.34 -29.84
C GLU A 185 -31.64 3.27 -28.83
N ILE A 186 -31.90 3.49 -27.54
CA ILE A 186 -30.92 3.17 -26.50
C ILE A 186 -31.13 1.70 -26.14
N SER A 187 -30.48 0.81 -26.90
CA SER A 187 -30.18 -0.55 -26.42
C SER A 187 -29.08 -0.42 -25.36
N MET A 188 -29.51 -0.43 -24.11
CA MET A 188 -28.67 -0.35 -22.93
C MET A 188 -27.94 -1.69 -22.75
N ASN A 189 -26.90 -1.94 -23.55
CA ASN A 189 -25.98 -3.04 -23.33
C ASN A 189 -24.69 -2.51 -22.70
N VAL A 190 -24.82 -2.16 -21.42
CA VAL A 190 -23.68 -1.92 -20.53
C VAL A 190 -23.17 -3.27 -20.07
N LEU A 191 -22.25 -3.86 -20.84
CA LEU A 191 -21.45 -4.99 -20.40
C LEU A 191 -19.98 -4.72 -20.68
N SER A 192 -19.33 -4.09 -19.70
CA SER A 192 -17.94 -4.39 -19.39
C SER A 192 -17.72 -4.15 -17.90
N TYR A 193 -17.38 -5.21 -17.17
CA TYR A 193 -16.35 -5.25 -16.11
C TYR A 193 -16.67 -6.29 -15.02
N ILE A 194 -16.17 -7.52 -15.16
CA ILE A 194 -15.82 -8.39 -14.03
C ILE A 194 -14.54 -9.17 -14.44
N PRO A 195 -13.40 -9.02 -13.73
CA PRO A 195 -12.26 -9.91 -13.88
C PRO A 195 -12.31 -11.05 -12.85
N GLY A 196 -11.89 -12.24 -13.30
CA GLY A 196 -11.15 -13.21 -12.49
C GLY A 196 -11.94 -14.18 -11.60
N ALA A 197 -12.04 -15.43 -12.04
CA ALA A 197 -12.05 -16.59 -11.14
C ALA A 197 -11.12 -17.69 -11.73
N PRO A 198 -10.24 -18.31 -10.91
CA PRO A 198 -9.24 -19.27 -11.36
C PRO A 198 -9.83 -20.67 -11.55
N ALA A 199 -9.38 -21.37 -12.60
CA ALA A 199 -9.63 -22.79 -12.80
C ALA A 199 -8.70 -23.64 -11.91
N LEU A 200 -9.28 -24.58 -11.17
CA LEU A 200 -8.57 -25.68 -10.53
C LEU A 200 -9.37 -26.99 -10.73
N SER A 201 -8.62 -28.01 -11.19
CA SER A 201 -8.91 -29.44 -11.43
C SER A 201 -9.92 -29.82 -12.51
#